data_AF-A0AAU7XZ51-F1
#
_entry.id   AF-A0AAU7XZ51-F1
#
_cell.length_a   1.000
_cell.length_b   1.000
_cell.length_c   1.000
_cell.angle_alpha   90.00
_cell.angle_beta   90.00
_cell.angle_gamma   90.00
#
_symmetry.space_group_name_H-M   'P 1'
#
loop_
_entity.id
_entity.type
_entity.pdbx_description
1 polymer ?
#
loop_
_entity_poly.entity_id
_entity_poly.type
_entity_poly.pdbx_seq_one_letter_code
_entity_poly.pdbx_strand_id
1 'polypeptide(L)'
;MTTRKPFWRLARLPLAVSLASTLAAPAFGVTFNIGEIEGQFDSSLSVGASWSMRGADADLIGKNNGGDGLSQTSDDSHLNFKKGETFSKIFKGIHDLELKYGDTGVFVRGKYWYDFELKDESRLFKDIDDHNRKEAAQSSGAQILDAFIYHNYDIADKPGSVRLGKQVVSWGESTFIQNGINAINPVDVSAFRRPGAEVKEGLIPVNMFYVSQSLTDNLSAEAFYQLEWDQTVTDNCGTFFAQPDIVADGCDGNLAVLTPPSALQLATINGGIAGLPAFLGVSPVTATSEGVIVPRGGDRDARDGGQWGTALRYFSEELDTEFGAYFMNYHSRAPIFSATAAGSGVYTAAPGFGAAAPLVVAANSKYFIEYPEDIRLYGLSFSTTLPTGTAWSGEVSYRPNAPVQINSTDVLYGGVKLLGGAYANASLLNGRPGQDLHGYNRKEITQLQTTFTHFFDQVMGAERLTLVGEVGFTHVGGLESTSKVRYGRDPIYGPGPLPPTALLGGNTCAALNGAGENQRKYCEDDGFVTSNSWGYRARAIWDYNDAFAGVNLKPNIAWSHDVNGYGPNGTFTEGAKAISLGLDAEYQNTYTASLSYTDFFGGDYNTLIDRDFLALSFGVNF
;
A
#
# COMPACT_ATOMS: atom_id res chain seq x y z
N MET A 1 48.28 10.11 35.84
CA MET A 1 47.77 9.03 34.96
C MET A 1 46.88 9.68 33.92
N THR A 2 47.31 9.67 32.67
CA THR A 2 46.66 10.30 31.52
C THR A 2 45.67 9.34 30.89
N THR A 3 44.38 9.67 30.92
CA THR A 3 43.32 8.93 30.22
C THR A 3 43.20 9.46 28.78
N ARG A 4 43.54 8.60 27.81
CA ARG A 4 43.37 8.87 26.37
C ARG A 4 41.90 8.75 25.98
N LYS A 5 41.35 9.78 25.32
CA LYS A 5 40.03 9.76 24.66
C LYS A 5 40.11 8.96 23.35
N PRO A 6 39.15 8.07 23.02
CA PRO A 6 39.11 7.42 21.71
C PRO A 6 38.36 8.33 20.72
N PHE A 7 39.11 8.87 19.76
CA PHE A 7 38.67 9.81 18.72
C PHE A 7 38.05 9.12 17.48
N TRP A 8 37.53 7.89 17.60
CA TRP A 8 37.28 6.98 16.46
C TRP A 8 35.80 6.57 16.25
N ARG A 9 34.84 7.47 16.49
CA ARG A 9 33.41 7.23 16.16
C ARG A 9 32.79 8.17 15.11
N LEU A 10 33.56 9.11 14.55
CA LEU A 10 33.06 10.09 13.56
C LEU A 10 33.45 9.78 12.11
N ALA A 11 34.00 8.60 11.81
CA ALA A 11 34.61 8.32 10.51
C ALA A 11 33.71 7.65 9.46
N ARG A 12 32.43 7.33 9.76
CA ARG A 12 31.53 6.68 8.77
C ARG A 12 30.75 7.68 7.90
N LEU A 13 30.28 8.79 8.46
CA LEU A 13 29.64 9.87 7.69
C LEU A 13 30.57 10.55 6.66
N PRO A 14 31.82 10.92 6.97
CA PRO A 14 32.68 11.61 6.01
C PRO A 14 33.19 10.69 4.89
N LEU A 15 33.15 9.36 5.05
CA LEU A 15 33.63 8.45 4.01
C LEU A 15 32.63 8.32 2.86
N ALA A 16 31.33 8.28 3.17
CA ALA A 16 30.25 8.33 2.18
C ALA A 16 30.21 9.68 1.43
N VAL A 17 30.46 10.78 2.14
CA VAL A 17 30.56 12.13 1.54
C VAL A 17 31.88 12.32 0.74
N SER A 18 32.97 11.62 1.11
CA SER A 18 34.25 11.68 0.39
C SER A 18 34.28 10.87 -0.91
N LEU A 19 33.50 9.78 -1.00
CA LEU A 19 33.33 9.05 -2.26
C LEU A 19 32.48 9.86 -3.25
N ALA A 20 31.49 10.62 -2.77
CA ALA A 20 30.70 11.53 -3.59
C ALA A 20 31.50 12.73 -4.13
N SER A 21 32.61 13.11 -3.49
CA SER A 21 33.43 14.28 -3.88
C SER A 21 34.69 13.94 -4.70
N THR A 22 35.05 12.66 -4.84
CA THR A 22 36.22 12.22 -5.63
C THR A 22 35.89 11.64 -7.01
N LEU A 23 34.60 11.52 -7.35
CA LEU A 23 34.10 11.19 -8.69
C LEU A 23 33.50 12.42 -9.39
N ALA A 24 34.19 13.56 -9.33
CA ALA A 24 33.88 14.73 -10.16
C ALA A 24 34.32 14.51 -11.64
N ALA A 25 34.03 13.34 -12.20
CA ALA A 25 33.87 13.21 -13.64
C ALA A 25 32.49 13.79 -13.97
N PRO A 26 32.33 14.54 -15.08
CA PRO A 26 31.00 14.98 -15.48
C PRO A 26 30.19 13.71 -15.74
N ALA A 27 29.16 13.54 -14.95
CA ALA A 27 28.27 12.43 -15.02
C ALA A 27 27.41 12.67 -16.27
N PHE A 28 27.69 11.94 -17.35
CA PHE A 28 26.90 11.92 -18.57
C PHE A 28 26.41 10.48 -18.80
N GLY A 29 25.18 10.33 -19.25
CA GLY A 29 24.61 9.09 -19.73
C GLY A 29 25.49 8.58 -20.85
N VAL A 30 25.94 7.34 -20.71
CA VAL A 30 26.96 6.82 -21.61
C VAL A 30 26.24 6.11 -22.75
N THR A 31 26.22 6.77 -23.90
CA THR A 31 25.95 6.08 -25.16
C THR A 31 27.25 5.48 -25.68
N PHE A 32 27.22 4.20 -26.05
CA PHE A 32 28.39 3.48 -26.53
C PHE A 32 28.00 2.49 -27.62
N ASN A 33 28.94 2.19 -28.52
CA ASN A 33 28.71 1.22 -29.59
C ASN A 33 29.70 0.06 -29.44
N ILE A 34 29.21 -1.18 -29.45
CA ILE A 34 30.02 -2.40 -29.49
C ILE A 34 29.75 -3.09 -30.83
N GLY A 35 30.52 -2.71 -31.86
CA GLY A 35 30.26 -3.14 -33.23
C GLY A 35 28.95 -2.54 -33.74
N GLU A 36 27.98 -3.39 -34.02
CA GLU A 36 26.63 -3.02 -34.48
C GLU A 36 25.63 -2.86 -33.33
N ILE A 37 26.05 -3.11 -32.08
CA ILE A 37 25.19 -2.96 -30.90
C ILE A 37 25.29 -1.51 -30.41
N GLU A 38 24.16 -0.82 -30.38
CA GLU A 38 23.99 0.49 -29.75
C GLU A 38 23.63 0.29 -28.28
N GLY A 39 24.38 0.91 -27.37
CA GLY A 39 24.17 0.82 -25.93
C GLY A 39 23.89 2.19 -25.33
N GLN A 40 22.93 2.24 -24.42
CA GLN A 40 22.63 3.43 -23.60
C GLN A 40 22.61 3.03 -22.13
N PHE A 41 23.33 3.77 -21.30
CA PHE A 41 23.34 3.59 -19.87
C PHE A 41 23.05 4.91 -19.15
N ASP A 42 21.89 4.98 -18.50
CA ASP A 42 21.42 6.15 -17.76
C ASP A 42 21.42 5.84 -16.26
N SER A 43 21.82 6.80 -15.45
CA SER A 43 21.88 6.66 -13.99
C SER A 43 21.19 7.81 -13.28
N SER A 44 20.49 7.49 -12.21
CA SER A 44 19.95 8.46 -11.26
C SER A 44 20.38 8.09 -9.84
N LEU A 45 20.98 9.02 -9.13
CA LEU A 45 21.33 8.87 -7.72
C LEU A 45 20.63 9.95 -6.91
N SER A 46 20.15 9.61 -5.72
CA SER A 46 19.60 10.61 -4.81
C SER A 46 19.84 10.28 -3.35
N VAL A 47 19.86 11.35 -2.56
CA VAL A 47 19.86 11.32 -1.10
C VAL A 47 18.68 12.13 -0.61
N GLY A 48 18.04 11.70 0.48
CA GLY A 48 16.96 12.46 1.07
C GLY A 48 16.67 12.06 2.51
N ALA A 49 15.90 12.89 3.17
CA ALA A 49 15.43 12.63 4.52
C ALA A 49 14.01 13.15 4.70
N SER A 50 13.28 12.52 5.61
CA SER A 50 11.95 12.96 6.02
C SER A 50 11.81 13.02 7.53
N TRP A 51 11.04 14.00 7.99
CA TRP A 51 10.77 14.28 9.40
C TRP A 51 9.28 14.20 9.68
N SER A 52 8.93 13.58 10.80
CA SER A 52 7.58 13.64 11.34
C SER A 52 7.29 15.05 11.84
N MET A 53 6.14 15.62 11.49
CA MET A 53 5.76 16.99 11.87
C MET A 53 4.63 17.05 12.89
N ARG A 54 4.04 15.89 13.22
CA ARG A 54 2.97 15.73 14.18
C ARG A 54 3.27 14.62 15.19
N GLY A 55 2.75 14.78 16.41
CA GLY A 55 2.86 13.76 17.45
C GLY A 55 1.75 12.72 17.28
N ALA A 56 1.99 11.51 17.76
CA ALA A 56 1.04 10.41 17.68
C ALA A 56 -0.32 10.79 18.30
N ASP A 57 -1.41 10.43 17.61
CA ASP A 57 -2.77 10.60 18.14
C ASP A 57 -3.12 9.44 19.08
N ALA A 58 -3.64 9.77 20.27
CA ALA A 58 -4.00 8.76 21.26
C ALA A 58 -5.16 7.86 20.78
N ASP A 59 -6.07 8.38 19.95
CA ASP A 59 -7.18 7.60 19.37
C ASP A 59 -6.66 6.54 18.36
N LEU A 60 -5.44 6.72 17.85
CA LEU A 60 -4.78 5.78 16.93
C LEU A 60 -3.78 4.84 17.61
N ILE A 61 -3.64 4.92 18.94
CA ILE A 61 -2.81 4.02 19.74
C ILE A 61 -3.72 3.04 20.48
N GLY A 62 -3.39 1.75 20.43
CA GLY A 62 -4.14 0.73 21.12
C GLY A 62 -4.08 0.91 22.64
N LYS A 63 -5.19 0.61 23.32
CA LYS A 63 -5.29 0.78 24.78
C LYS A 63 -4.20 0.05 25.57
N ASN A 64 -3.80 -1.14 25.15
CA ASN A 64 -2.76 -1.89 25.86
C ASN A 64 -1.37 -1.19 25.76
N ASN A 65 -1.20 -0.33 24.75
CA ASN A 65 -0.04 0.54 24.58
C ASN A 65 -0.23 1.96 25.16
N GLY A 66 -1.35 2.21 25.85
CA GLY A 66 -1.62 3.45 26.58
C GLY A 66 -2.45 4.50 25.83
N GLY A 67 -2.99 4.16 24.67
CA GLY A 67 -3.92 5.01 23.91
C GLY A 67 -5.40 4.75 24.19
N ASP A 68 -6.25 5.25 23.30
CA ASP A 68 -7.71 5.20 23.37
C ASP A 68 -8.33 4.25 22.32
N GLY A 69 -7.55 3.82 21.32
CA GLY A 69 -7.93 2.86 20.29
C GLY A 69 -8.13 1.45 20.82
N LEU A 70 -8.94 0.64 20.13
CA LEU A 70 -9.26 -0.73 20.57
C LEU A 70 -8.12 -1.72 20.28
N SER A 71 -7.50 -1.62 19.11
CA SER A 71 -6.53 -2.58 18.59
C SER A 71 -5.09 -2.07 18.68
N GLN A 72 -4.11 -2.97 18.76
CA GLN A 72 -2.67 -2.67 18.70
C GLN A 72 -2.09 -3.01 17.32
N THR A 73 -2.93 -3.43 16.37
CA THR A 73 -2.49 -3.99 15.09
C THR A 73 -1.97 -2.97 14.08
N SER A 74 -2.02 -1.68 14.42
CA SER A 74 -1.66 -0.57 13.55
C SER A 74 -0.95 0.56 14.30
N ASP A 75 -0.52 0.34 15.55
CA ASP A 75 0.02 1.39 16.42
C ASP A 75 1.55 1.42 16.53
N ASP A 76 2.28 0.45 15.97
CA ASP A 76 3.74 0.43 16.04
C ASP A 76 4.33 1.66 15.35
N SER A 77 3.79 2.01 14.18
CA SER A 77 4.19 3.19 13.39
C SER A 77 3.91 4.51 14.11
N HIS A 78 2.82 4.57 14.88
CA HIS A 78 2.45 5.74 15.67
C HIS A 78 3.41 5.92 16.86
N LEU A 79 3.79 4.83 17.54
CA LEU A 79 4.65 4.85 18.71
C LEU A 79 6.14 5.00 18.39
N ASN A 80 6.58 4.59 17.19
CA ASN A 80 8.00 4.56 16.83
C ASN A 80 8.62 5.93 16.52
N PHE A 81 7.83 6.94 16.17
CA PHE A 81 8.35 8.24 15.71
C PHE A 81 7.68 9.40 16.43
N LYS A 82 8.48 10.29 17.03
CA LYS A 82 7.99 11.54 17.60
C LYS A 82 8.01 12.67 16.59
N LYS A 83 7.20 13.70 16.88
CA LYS A 83 7.28 14.99 16.20
C LYS A 83 8.72 15.53 16.21
N GLY A 84 9.22 15.89 15.04
CA GLY A 84 10.54 16.44 14.79
C GLY A 84 11.63 15.39 14.57
N GLU A 85 11.36 14.11 14.79
CA GLU A 85 12.31 13.04 14.52
C GLU A 85 12.30 12.65 13.03
N THR A 86 13.45 12.24 12.53
CA THR A 86 13.56 11.66 11.20
C THR A 86 12.94 10.28 11.19
N PHE A 87 12.20 9.96 10.13
CA PHE A 87 11.71 8.60 9.91
C PHE A 87 12.30 7.93 8.66
N SER A 88 13.04 8.69 7.85
CA SER A 88 13.80 8.18 6.72
C SER A 88 15.03 9.04 6.51
N LYS A 89 16.17 8.41 6.24
CA LYS A 89 17.42 9.02 5.79
C LYS A 89 17.97 8.11 4.70
N ILE A 90 17.52 8.32 3.46
CA ILE A 90 17.73 7.37 2.38
C ILE A 90 18.80 7.83 1.39
N PHE A 91 19.61 6.87 0.94
CA PHE A 91 20.35 6.94 -0.31
C PHE A 91 19.78 5.91 -1.28
N LYS A 92 19.61 6.28 -2.55
CA LYS A 92 19.14 5.37 -3.59
C LYS A 92 19.83 5.63 -4.93
N GLY A 93 19.92 4.57 -5.73
CA GLY A 93 20.42 4.63 -7.09
C GLY A 93 19.59 3.76 -8.02
N ILE A 94 19.37 4.24 -9.24
CA ILE A 94 18.66 3.56 -10.31
C ILE A 94 19.50 3.63 -11.57
N HIS A 95 19.62 2.51 -12.27
CA HIS A 95 20.41 2.38 -13.48
C HIS A 95 19.60 1.68 -14.55
N ASP A 96 19.52 2.30 -15.72
CA ASP A 96 18.83 1.79 -16.91
C ASP A 96 19.91 1.45 -17.95
N LEU A 97 19.90 0.21 -18.45
CA LEU A 97 20.75 -0.26 -19.54
C LEU A 97 19.87 -0.73 -20.70
N GLU A 98 20.05 -0.13 -21.85
CA GLU A 98 19.49 -0.60 -23.11
C GLU A 98 20.61 -1.01 -24.06
N LEU A 99 20.46 -2.19 -24.66
CA LEU A 99 21.32 -2.69 -25.74
C LEU A 99 20.46 -3.02 -26.95
N LYS A 100 20.72 -2.40 -28.09
CA LYS A 100 19.94 -2.52 -29.32
C LYS A 100 20.78 -3.05 -30.47
N TYR A 101 20.21 -3.98 -31.22
CA TYR A 101 20.76 -4.55 -32.45
C TYR A 101 19.67 -4.60 -33.52
N GLY A 102 19.71 -3.65 -34.48
CA GLY A 102 18.65 -3.48 -35.46
C GLY A 102 17.29 -3.25 -34.78
N ASP A 103 16.32 -4.13 -35.07
CA ASP A 103 14.96 -4.05 -34.51
C ASP A 103 14.77 -4.81 -33.19
N THR A 104 15.84 -5.41 -32.66
CA THR A 104 15.81 -6.18 -31.41
C THR A 104 16.60 -5.47 -30.33
N GLY A 105 16.11 -5.48 -29.10
CA GLY A 105 16.86 -4.93 -27.98
C GLY A 105 16.60 -5.64 -26.66
N VAL A 106 17.48 -5.38 -25.70
CA VAL A 106 17.39 -5.85 -24.32
C VAL A 106 17.39 -4.62 -23.43
N PHE A 107 16.44 -4.57 -22.50
CA PHE A 107 16.35 -3.53 -21.49
C PHE A 107 16.49 -4.13 -20.10
N VAL A 108 17.34 -3.54 -19.26
CA VAL A 108 17.54 -3.92 -17.87
C VAL A 108 17.53 -2.67 -17.00
N ARG A 109 16.74 -2.69 -15.92
CA ARG A 109 16.72 -1.65 -14.89
C ARG A 109 17.05 -2.25 -13.53
N GLY A 110 18.04 -1.68 -12.86
CA GLY A 110 18.39 -2.03 -11.48
C GLY A 110 18.14 -0.85 -10.54
N LYS A 111 17.63 -1.12 -9.33
CA LYS A 111 17.58 -0.17 -8.22
C LYS A 111 18.33 -0.70 -7.00
N TYR A 112 18.89 0.20 -6.19
CA TYR A 112 19.37 -0.12 -4.85
C TYR A 112 19.10 1.03 -3.90
N TRP A 113 18.99 0.74 -2.61
CA TRP A 113 18.74 1.74 -1.59
C TRP A 113 19.30 1.34 -0.23
N TYR A 114 19.52 2.34 0.62
CA TYR A 114 19.91 2.19 2.01
C TYR A 114 19.31 3.34 2.83
N ASP A 115 18.43 3.02 3.78
CA ASP A 115 17.87 3.97 4.72
C ASP A 115 18.59 3.88 6.08
N PHE A 116 19.42 4.87 6.39
CA PHE A 116 20.19 4.92 7.63
C PHE A 116 19.30 5.03 8.88
N GLU A 117 18.14 5.68 8.77
CA GLU A 117 17.22 5.85 9.90
C GLU A 117 16.57 4.53 10.29
N LEU A 118 16.13 3.77 9.30
CA LEU A 118 15.43 2.51 9.52
C LEU A 118 16.39 1.33 9.74
N LYS A 119 17.59 1.36 9.12
CA LYS A 119 18.54 0.25 9.18
C LYS A 119 19.48 0.27 10.38
N ASP A 120 19.95 1.45 10.78
CA ASP A 120 21.05 1.59 11.74
C ASP A 120 20.62 2.14 13.11
N GLU A 121 19.48 2.82 13.19
CA GLU A 121 19.02 3.50 14.40
C GLU A 121 17.86 2.75 15.09
N SER A 122 17.93 2.62 16.42
CA SER A 122 16.87 2.01 17.21
C SER A 122 15.61 2.86 17.25
N ARG A 123 14.44 2.23 17.37
CA ARG A 123 13.15 2.90 17.52
C ARG A 123 12.73 3.01 18.98
N LEU A 124 11.77 3.89 19.23
CA LEU A 124 11.24 4.14 20.57
C LEU A 124 10.40 2.97 21.13
N PHE A 125 9.75 2.21 20.26
CA PHE A 125 8.85 1.14 20.65
C PHE A 125 9.33 -0.23 20.15
N LYS A 126 9.38 -0.43 18.84
CA LYS A 126 9.87 -1.67 18.22
C LYS A 126 10.84 -1.36 17.09
N ASP A 127 12.05 -1.91 17.18
CA ASP A 127 13.06 -1.78 16.14
C ASP A 127 12.56 -2.35 14.80
N ILE A 128 12.92 -1.69 13.71
CA ILE A 128 12.61 -2.17 12.36
C ILE A 128 13.56 -3.32 12.03
N ASP A 129 12.98 -4.43 11.58
CA ASP A 129 13.72 -5.61 11.13
C ASP A 129 13.47 -5.83 9.63
N ASP A 130 14.47 -6.35 8.94
CA ASP A 130 14.38 -6.75 7.53
C ASP A 130 14.27 -8.28 7.38
N HIS A 131 14.41 -9.04 8.47
CA HIS A 131 14.31 -10.49 8.43
C HIS A 131 12.95 -10.94 7.89
N ASN A 132 12.99 -11.88 6.93
CA ASN A 132 11.83 -12.43 6.22
C ASN A 132 10.88 -11.40 5.61
N ARG A 133 11.33 -10.15 5.38
CA ARG A 133 10.56 -9.16 4.63
C ARG A 133 10.71 -9.37 3.13
N LYS A 134 9.66 -9.06 2.37
CA LYS A 134 9.81 -8.84 0.92
C LYS A 134 10.89 -7.80 0.69
N GLU A 135 11.74 -8.05 -0.29
CA GLU A 135 12.95 -7.25 -0.52
C GLU A 135 12.64 -5.76 -0.69
N ALA A 136 11.56 -5.40 -1.40
CA ALA A 136 11.14 -4.00 -1.59
C ALA A 136 10.74 -3.30 -0.28
N ALA A 137 10.22 -4.02 0.72
CA ALA A 137 9.85 -3.48 2.03
C ALA A 137 11.05 -3.31 2.98
N GLN A 138 12.22 -3.86 2.65
CA GLN A 138 13.40 -3.77 3.51
C GLN A 138 13.95 -2.34 3.56
N SER A 139 14.58 -2.01 4.68
CA SER A 139 15.23 -0.71 4.92
C SER A 139 16.46 -0.51 4.03
N SER A 140 17.05 -1.59 3.52
CA SER A 140 18.14 -1.58 2.55
C SER A 140 18.04 -2.78 1.62
N GLY A 141 18.35 -2.61 0.34
CA GLY A 141 18.26 -3.71 -0.63
C GLY A 141 18.69 -3.30 -2.05
N ALA A 142 18.65 -4.26 -2.97
CA ALA A 142 18.92 -4.02 -4.38
C ALA A 142 18.08 -4.96 -5.26
N GLN A 143 17.38 -4.44 -6.26
CA GLN A 143 16.45 -5.20 -7.08
C GLN A 143 16.65 -4.93 -8.57
N ILE A 144 16.49 -5.99 -9.37
CA ILE A 144 16.22 -5.83 -10.79
C ILE A 144 14.72 -5.54 -10.94
N LEU A 145 14.40 -4.34 -11.42
CA LEU A 145 13.04 -3.92 -11.73
C LEU A 145 12.64 -4.54 -13.07
N ASP A 146 13.07 -3.94 -14.17
CA ASP A 146 12.76 -4.39 -15.53
C ASP A 146 13.92 -5.23 -16.08
N ALA A 147 13.60 -6.30 -16.80
CA ALA A 147 14.54 -7.14 -17.51
C ALA A 147 13.79 -7.89 -18.63
N PHE A 148 13.80 -7.35 -19.84
CA PHE A 148 13.07 -7.93 -20.96
C PHE A 148 13.81 -7.79 -22.28
N ILE A 149 13.53 -8.71 -23.20
CA ILE A 149 13.89 -8.61 -24.60
C ILE A 149 12.69 -8.09 -25.38
N TYR A 150 12.94 -7.23 -26.37
CA TYR A 150 11.92 -6.75 -27.29
C TYR A 150 12.35 -6.94 -28.74
N HIS A 151 11.37 -7.08 -29.62
CA HIS A 151 11.57 -7.09 -31.07
C HIS A 151 10.45 -6.31 -31.75
N ASN A 152 10.83 -5.34 -32.57
CA ASN A 152 9.92 -4.58 -33.42
C ASN A 152 9.85 -5.24 -34.80
N TYR A 153 8.68 -5.23 -35.40
CA TYR A 153 8.44 -5.87 -36.68
C TYR A 153 7.30 -5.15 -37.42
N ASP A 154 7.16 -5.45 -38.71
CA ASP A 154 6.07 -4.93 -39.54
C ASP A 154 5.26 -6.08 -40.14
N ILE A 155 3.93 -6.00 -40.02
CA ILE A 155 2.99 -6.90 -40.71
C ILE A 155 2.13 -6.03 -41.63
N ALA A 156 2.21 -6.28 -42.94
CA ALA A 156 1.47 -5.52 -43.95
C ALA A 156 1.66 -3.99 -43.82
N ASP A 157 2.92 -3.55 -43.67
CA ASP A 157 3.32 -2.15 -43.48
C ASP A 157 2.74 -1.49 -42.22
N LYS A 158 2.27 -2.29 -41.24
CA LYS A 158 1.82 -1.82 -39.93
C LYS A 158 2.79 -2.28 -38.84
N PRO A 159 3.29 -1.35 -38.01
CA PRO A 159 4.27 -1.67 -36.98
C PRO A 159 3.65 -2.49 -35.85
N GLY A 160 4.46 -3.37 -35.29
CA GLY A 160 4.16 -4.15 -34.11
C GLY A 160 5.41 -4.35 -33.25
N SER A 161 5.19 -4.74 -32.00
CA SER A 161 6.26 -5.01 -31.04
C SER A 161 5.88 -6.17 -30.14
N VAL A 162 6.84 -7.06 -29.90
CA VAL A 162 6.74 -8.13 -28.89
C VAL A 162 7.78 -7.91 -27.80
N ARG A 163 7.38 -8.17 -26.55
CA ARG A 163 8.25 -8.10 -25.37
C ARG A 163 8.10 -9.35 -24.53
N LEU A 164 9.22 -9.91 -24.07
CA LEU A 164 9.25 -11.06 -23.17
C LEU A 164 10.21 -10.81 -22.01
N GLY A 165 9.71 -10.97 -20.80
CA GLY A 165 10.50 -10.81 -19.57
C GLY A 165 9.79 -9.97 -18.53
N LYS A 166 10.55 -9.51 -17.54
CA LYS A 166 10.07 -8.73 -16.40
C LYS A 166 9.87 -7.27 -16.84
N GLN A 167 8.63 -6.80 -16.85
CA GLN A 167 8.29 -5.48 -17.42
C GLN A 167 7.03 -4.90 -16.76
N VAL A 168 6.85 -3.59 -16.91
CA VAL A 168 5.62 -2.86 -16.53
C VAL A 168 4.75 -2.63 -17.77
N VAL A 169 3.45 -2.91 -17.65
CA VAL A 169 2.45 -2.58 -18.68
C VAL A 169 1.36 -1.71 -18.06
N SER A 170 1.25 -0.46 -18.48
CA SER A 170 0.25 0.50 -17.96
C SER A 170 -0.90 0.66 -18.96
N TRP A 171 -2.12 0.38 -18.51
CA TRP A 171 -3.36 0.61 -19.26
C TRP A 171 -4.26 1.58 -18.49
N GLY A 172 -5.08 2.35 -19.20
CA GLY A 172 -5.96 3.36 -18.62
C GLY A 172 -5.40 4.79 -18.67
N GLU A 173 -6.20 5.72 -18.17
CA GLU A 173 -6.02 7.18 -18.27
C GLU A 173 -5.99 7.88 -16.90
N SER A 174 -6.27 7.16 -15.81
CA SER A 174 -6.26 7.73 -14.46
C SER A 174 -4.86 8.20 -14.04
N THR A 175 -4.79 9.29 -13.28
CA THR A 175 -3.53 9.99 -12.97
C THR A 175 -3.10 9.88 -11.50
N PHE A 176 -4.04 10.00 -10.56
CA PHE A 176 -3.82 10.05 -9.12
C PHE A 176 -4.59 8.95 -8.39
N ILE A 177 -5.82 8.64 -8.82
CA ILE A 177 -6.71 7.71 -8.09
C ILE A 177 -6.46 6.28 -8.58
N GLN A 178 -6.11 5.37 -7.68
CA GLN A 178 -5.79 3.98 -8.04
C GLN A 178 -7.06 3.12 -8.23
N ASN A 179 -6.88 1.84 -8.57
CA ASN A 179 -7.96 0.85 -8.76
C ASN A 179 -8.84 1.05 -10.02
N GLY A 180 -8.42 1.90 -10.95
CA GLY A 180 -8.99 2.03 -12.29
C GLY A 180 -8.69 0.84 -13.21
N ILE A 181 -8.51 1.09 -14.50
CA ILE A 181 -8.14 0.07 -15.50
C ILE A 181 -6.72 -0.47 -15.24
N ASN A 182 -5.83 0.36 -14.69
CA ASN A 182 -4.46 -0.02 -14.38
C ASN A 182 -4.40 -0.99 -13.18
N ALA A 183 -4.52 -2.28 -13.46
CA ALA A 183 -4.51 -3.34 -12.45
C ALA A 183 -3.45 -4.41 -12.70
N ILE A 184 -2.63 -4.27 -13.75
CA ILE A 184 -1.71 -5.31 -14.25
C ILE A 184 -0.48 -5.46 -13.36
N ASN A 185 0.06 -4.36 -12.84
CA ASN A 185 1.32 -4.35 -12.11
C ASN A 185 1.08 -4.25 -10.60
N PRO A 186 1.78 -5.04 -9.79
CA PRO A 186 1.86 -4.81 -8.35
C PRO A 186 2.57 -3.49 -8.04
N VAL A 187 2.37 -3.03 -6.81
CA VAL A 187 2.90 -1.74 -6.34
C VAL A 187 3.84 -1.94 -5.17
N ASP A 188 4.93 -1.18 -5.14
CA ASP A 188 5.81 -0.99 -3.99
C ASP A 188 5.35 0.28 -3.24
N VAL A 189 4.56 0.10 -2.18
CA VAL A 189 3.96 1.22 -1.43
C VAL A 189 5.03 2.03 -0.72
N SER A 190 6.07 1.37 -0.21
CA SER A 190 7.19 2.02 0.45
C SER A 190 7.99 2.89 -0.50
N ALA A 191 8.20 2.46 -1.75
CA ALA A 191 8.90 3.26 -2.75
C ALA A 191 8.24 4.63 -2.99
N PHE A 192 6.91 4.70 -3.09
CA PHE A 192 6.20 5.97 -3.29
C PHE A 192 6.28 6.94 -2.10
N ARG A 193 6.63 6.45 -0.91
CA ARG A 193 6.71 7.21 0.34
C ARG A 193 8.14 7.63 0.71
N ARG A 194 9.14 7.17 -0.05
CA ARG A 194 10.55 7.55 0.16
C ARG A 194 10.82 8.97 -0.34
N PRO A 195 11.72 9.72 0.31
CA PRO A 195 12.19 11.00 -0.21
C PRO A 195 12.66 10.92 -1.68
N GLY A 196 12.18 11.85 -2.51
CA GLY A 196 12.53 11.93 -3.94
C GLY A 196 12.02 10.76 -4.78
N ALA A 197 10.98 10.04 -4.35
CA ALA A 197 10.39 8.90 -5.07
C ALA A 197 10.04 9.22 -6.53
N GLU A 198 10.44 8.33 -7.42
CA GLU A 198 10.05 8.36 -8.82
C GLU A 198 8.95 7.34 -9.11
N VAL A 199 8.09 7.63 -10.10
CA VAL A 199 6.98 6.74 -10.47
C VAL A 199 7.50 5.35 -10.88
N LYS A 200 8.64 5.28 -11.57
CA LYS A 200 9.26 4.02 -12.01
C LYS A 200 9.75 3.13 -10.86
N GLU A 201 9.88 3.65 -9.64
CA GLU A 201 10.27 2.84 -8.48
C GLU A 201 9.09 2.14 -7.81
N GLY A 202 7.89 2.69 -7.95
CA GLY A 202 6.70 2.24 -7.25
C GLY A 202 5.88 1.19 -8.00
N LEU A 203 6.15 0.96 -9.29
CA LEU A 203 5.54 -0.13 -10.06
C LEU A 203 6.48 -1.34 -10.07
N ILE A 204 6.01 -2.47 -9.57
CA ILE A 204 6.77 -3.73 -9.53
C ILE A 204 6.61 -4.41 -10.90
N PRO A 205 7.69 -4.61 -11.66
CA PRO A 205 7.57 -5.23 -12.98
C PRO A 205 7.38 -6.74 -12.82
N VAL A 206 6.57 -7.36 -13.66
CA VAL A 206 6.26 -8.81 -13.56
C VAL A 206 6.63 -9.53 -14.86
N ASN A 207 6.99 -10.80 -14.74
CA ASN A 207 7.42 -11.60 -15.89
C ASN A 207 6.22 -11.91 -16.80
N MET A 208 6.25 -11.42 -18.04
CA MET A 208 5.14 -11.60 -18.96
C MET A 208 5.59 -11.62 -20.42
N PHE A 209 4.73 -12.20 -21.25
CA PHE A 209 4.72 -11.97 -22.69
C PHE A 209 3.73 -10.85 -23.02
N TYR A 210 4.16 -9.87 -23.79
CA TYR A 210 3.35 -8.74 -24.22
C TYR A 210 3.51 -8.54 -25.74
N VAL A 211 2.42 -8.21 -26.42
CA VAL A 211 2.39 -7.88 -27.84
C VAL A 211 1.54 -6.65 -28.08
N SER A 212 1.99 -5.78 -28.99
CA SER A 212 1.24 -4.65 -29.51
C SER A 212 1.32 -4.66 -31.04
N GLN A 213 0.19 -4.42 -31.71
CA GLN A 213 0.07 -4.45 -33.15
C GLN A 213 -0.87 -3.35 -33.64
N SER A 214 -0.39 -2.50 -34.55
CA SER A 214 -1.27 -1.64 -35.35
C SER A 214 -2.04 -2.49 -36.36
N LEU A 215 -3.37 -2.45 -36.31
CA LEU A 215 -4.26 -3.19 -37.22
C LEU A 215 -4.64 -2.35 -38.45
N THR A 216 -4.80 -1.04 -38.26
CA THR A 216 -5.04 -0.03 -39.30
C THR A 216 -4.22 1.22 -38.97
N ASP A 217 -4.41 2.32 -39.70
CA ASP A 217 -3.81 3.63 -39.37
C ASP A 217 -4.35 4.25 -38.08
N ASN A 218 -5.50 3.78 -37.60
CA ASN A 218 -6.22 4.35 -36.47
C ASN A 218 -6.73 3.33 -35.45
N LEU A 219 -6.40 2.05 -35.60
CA LEU A 219 -6.77 0.97 -34.68
C LEU A 219 -5.53 0.15 -34.34
N SER A 220 -5.27 -0.04 -33.06
CA SER A 220 -4.25 -0.97 -32.55
C SER A 220 -4.84 -1.94 -31.54
N ALA A 221 -4.17 -3.09 -31.39
CA ALA A 221 -4.50 -4.11 -30.42
C ALA A 221 -3.27 -4.44 -29.56
N GLU A 222 -3.49 -4.63 -28.27
CA GLU A 222 -2.49 -5.09 -27.33
C GLU A 222 -2.96 -6.35 -26.62
N ALA A 223 -2.04 -7.22 -26.26
CA ALA A 223 -2.34 -8.38 -25.40
C ALA A 223 -1.15 -8.71 -24.50
N PHE A 224 -1.45 -9.26 -23.33
CA PHE A 224 -0.43 -9.81 -22.43
C PHE A 224 -0.85 -11.14 -21.84
N TYR A 225 0.15 -11.93 -21.45
CA TYR A 225 0.00 -13.11 -20.61
C TYR A 225 1.11 -13.10 -19.56
N GLN A 226 0.75 -13.05 -18.27
CA GLN A 226 1.72 -13.10 -17.19
C GLN A 226 2.15 -14.54 -16.92
N LEU A 227 3.45 -14.72 -16.73
CA LEU A 227 4.10 -16.01 -16.50
C LEU A 227 4.32 -16.27 -15.01
N GLU A 228 4.20 -15.23 -14.18
CA GLU A 228 4.42 -15.23 -12.74
C GLU A 228 3.42 -14.27 -12.10
N TRP A 229 2.97 -14.61 -10.90
CA TRP A 229 2.19 -13.71 -10.05
C TRP A 229 3.09 -13.10 -8.97
N ASP A 230 2.86 -11.83 -8.65
CA ASP A 230 3.53 -11.17 -7.54
C ASP A 230 2.54 -10.24 -6.80
N GLN A 231 2.79 -10.04 -5.51
CA GLN A 231 1.92 -9.28 -4.62
C GLN A 231 2.33 -7.81 -4.57
N THR A 232 1.38 -6.94 -4.21
CA THR A 232 1.71 -5.57 -3.78
C THR A 232 2.52 -5.65 -2.51
N VAL A 233 3.66 -4.98 -2.48
CA VAL A 233 4.52 -4.92 -1.31
C VAL A 233 4.05 -3.76 -0.43
N THR A 234 3.53 -4.10 0.75
CA THR A 234 3.13 -3.15 1.79
C THR A 234 4.33 -2.65 2.58
N ASP A 235 4.15 -1.55 3.30
CA ASP A 235 5.17 -1.06 4.22
C ASP A 235 5.55 -2.10 5.28
N ASN A 236 6.83 -2.08 5.64
CA ASN A 236 7.35 -2.90 6.72
C ASN A 236 6.72 -2.46 8.06
N CYS A 237 6.32 -3.42 8.90
CA CYS A 237 5.70 -3.13 10.21
C CYS A 237 6.56 -2.19 11.05
N GLY A 238 5.90 -1.26 11.74
CA GLY A 238 6.51 -0.23 12.56
C GLY A 238 7.14 0.95 11.81
N THR A 239 7.23 0.94 10.47
CA THR A 239 7.69 2.12 9.71
C THR A 239 6.63 3.23 9.68
N PHE A 240 7.01 4.48 9.43
CA PHE A 240 6.17 5.66 9.71
C PHE A 240 4.78 5.66 9.09
N PHE A 241 4.63 5.08 7.89
CA PHE A 241 3.36 4.98 7.19
C PHE A 241 2.76 3.57 7.17
N ALA A 242 3.37 2.61 7.89
CA ALA A 242 2.78 1.28 8.06
C ALA A 242 1.38 1.44 8.67
N GLN A 243 0.40 0.84 8.01
CA GLN A 243 -1.00 0.86 8.45
C GLN A 243 -1.24 -0.38 9.32
N PRO A 244 -1.56 -1.59 8.81
CA PRO A 244 -1.56 -2.76 9.67
C PRO A 244 -0.15 -3.39 9.79
N ASP A 245 0.31 -3.58 11.02
CA ASP A 245 1.59 -4.21 11.38
C ASP A 245 1.58 -5.74 11.23
N ILE A 246 0.51 -6.32 10.69
CA ILE A 246 0.27 -7.77 10.60
C ILE A 246 0.22 -8.28 9.16
N VAL A 247 0.35 -7.39 8.16
CA VAL A 247 0.17 -7.77 6.74
C VAL A 247 1.50 -8.10 6.08
N ALA A 248 2.54 -7.28 6.30
CA ALA A 248 3.85 -7.52 5.70
C ALA A 248 4.44 -8.88 6.12
N ASP A 249 5.06 -9.59 5.17
CA ASP A 249 5.79 -10.84 5.43
C ASP A 249 6.80 -10.65 6.57
N GLY A 250 6.94 -11.64 7.45
CA GLY A 250 7.87 -11.60 8.59
C GLY A 250 7.38 -10.84 9.83
N CYS A 251 6.26 -10.11 9.75
CA CYS A 251 5.61 -9.48 10.90
C CYS A 251 4.67 -10.47 11.63
N ASP A 252 5.19 -11.65 11.99
CA ASP A 252 4.39 -12.81 12.40
C ASP A 252 3.84 -12.73 13.83
N GLY A 253 4.46 -11.90 14.67
CA GLY A 253 4.17 -11.78 16.11
C GLY A 253 3.28 -10.59 16.51
N ASN A 254 2.78 -9.81 15.54
CA ASN A 254 2.21 -8.50 15.81
C ASN A 254 0.68 -8.52 16.00
N LEU A 255 0.00 -9.64 15.73
CA LEU A 255 -1.43 -9.78 16.04
C LEU A 255 -1.63 -10.14 17.51
N ALA A 256 -1.55 -9.12 18.37
CA ALA A 256 -1.98 -9.21 19.77
C ALA A 256 -3.44 -8.78 19.92
N VAL A 257 -4.22 -9.54 20.68
CA VAL A 257 -5.65 -9.25 20.93
C VAL A 257 -5.99 -9.37 22.40
N LEU A 258 -7.13 -8.78 22.79
CA LEU A 258 -7.68 -8.84 24.15
C LEU A 258 -6.76 -8.18 25.19
N THR A 259 -7.21 -8.13 26.44
CA THR A 259 -6.39 -7.57 27.54
C THR A 259 -5.27 -8.55 27.92
N PRO A 260 -4.03 -8.07 28.13
CA PRO A 260 -2.91 -8.93 28.52
C PRO A 260 -3.19 -9.60 29.88
N PRO A 261 -3.09 -10.94 30.00
CA PRO A 261 -3.22 -11.62 31.28
C PRO A 261 -2.04 -11.31 32.19
N SER A 262 -2.27 -11.21 33.50
CA SER A 262 -1.17 -11.15 34.46
C SER A 262 -0.30 -12.43 34.40
N ALA A 263 0.97 -12.33 34.79
CA ALA A 263 1.87 -13.50 34.79
C ALA A 263 1.31 -14.70 35.57
N LEU A 264 0.64 -14.46 36.71
CA LEU A 264 -0.01 -15.50 37.50
C LEU A 264 -1.23 -16.11 36.78
N GLN A 265 -2.04 -15.27 36.12
CA GLN A 265 -3.17 -15.73 35.33
C GLN A 265 -2.71 -16.58 34.15
N LEU A 266 -1.68 -16.15 33.43
CA LEU A 266 -1.11 -16.90 32.31
C LEU A 266 -0.53 -18.25 32.77
N ALA A 267 0.21 -18.28 33.88
CA ALA A 267 0.71 -19.52 34.48
C ALA A 267 -0.41 -20.47 34.90
N THR A 268 -1.51 -19.94 35.43
CA THR A 268 -2.70 -20.73 35.82
C THR A 268 -3.39 -21.33 34.60
N ILE A 269 -3.59 -20.54 33.55
CA ILE A 269 -4.19 -21.01 32.28
C ILE A 269 -3.31 -22.10 31.68
N ASN A 270 -2.00 -21.86 31.54
CA ASN A 270 -1.08 -22.81 30.93
C ASN A 270 -0.88 -24.07 31.77
N GLY A 271 -0.92 -23.97 33.10
CA GLY A 271 -0.96 -25.14 33.99
C GLY A 271 -2.23 -25.97 33.82
N GLY A 272 -3.38 -25.31 33.63
CA GLY A 272 -4.64 -25.97 33.30
C GLY A 272 -4.60 -26.67 31.94
N ILE A 273 -4.04 -26.02 30.92
CA ILE A 273 -3.86 -26.59 29.57
C ILE A 273 -2.93 -27.81 29.62
N ALA A 274 -1.84 -27.76 30.38
CA ALA A 274 -0.92 -28.89 30.55
C ALA A 274 -1.58 -30.12 31.20
N GLY A 275 -2.65 -29.93 31.97
CA GLY A 275 -3.45 -31.01 32.54
C GLY A 275 -4.52 -31.58 31.60
N LEU A 276 -4.75 -30.97 30.43
CA LEU A 276 -5.73 -31.46 29.45
C LEU A 276 -5.23 -32.68 28.68
N PRO A 277 -6.12 -33.59 28.27
CA PRO A 277 -5.74 -34.67 27.37
C PRO A 277 -5.18 -34.14 26.03
N ALA A 278 -4.00 -34.63 25.63
CA ALA A 278 -3.29 -34.17 24.42
C ALA A 278 -4.11 -34.27 23.13
N PHE A 279 -5.08 -35.20 23.03
CA PHE A 279 -5.96 -35.34 21.87
C PHE A 279 -6.88 -34.14 21.64
N LEU A 280 -7.04 -33.25 22.63
CA LEU A 280 -7.80 -32.00 22.48
C LEU A 280 -7.02 -30.95 21.68
N GLY A 281 -5.70 -31.12 21.47
CA GLY A 281 -4.89 -30.25 20.62
C GLY A 281 -4.80 -28.81 21.10
N VAL A 282 -4.93 -28.56 22.40
CA VAL A 282 -4.85 -27.21 22.98
C VAL A 282 -3.39 -26.87 23.25
N SER A 283 -2.89 -25.84 22.58
CA SER A 283 -1.54 -25.29 22.77
C SER A 283 -1.54 -24.27 23.91
N PRO A 284 -0.40 -24.10 24.61
CA PRO A 284 -0.23 -23.05 25.60
C PRO A 284 -0.53 -21.66 25.04
N VAL A 285 -1.13 -20.81 25.86
CA VAL A 285 -1.36 -19.40 25.53
C VAL A 285 -0.03 -18.65 25.59
N THR A 286 0.24 -17.87 24.53
CA THR A 286 1.35 -16.91 24.46
C THR A 286 0.78 -15.50 24.52
N ALA A 287 1.36 -14.65 25.36
CA ALA A 287 0.92 -13.27 25.53
C ALA A 287 2.13 -12.33 25.70
N THR A 288 1.96 -11.10 25.25
CA THR A 288 2.90 -9.97 25.44
C THR A 288 2.24 -8.89 26.31
N SER A 289 2.89 -7.75 26.50
CA SER A 289 2.26 -6.57 27.10
C SER A 289 1.10 -6.03 26.26
N GLU A 290 1.04 -6.38 24.98
CA GLU A 290 0.04 -5.90 24.03
C GLU A 290 -1.22 -6.78 23.99
N GLY A 291 -1.17 -8.00 24.55
CA GLY A 291 -2.30 -8.92 24.56
C GLY A 291 -1.89 -10.37 24.33
N VAL A 292 -2.88 -11.21 23.99
CA VAL A 292 -2.66 -12.60 23.58
C VAL A 292 -2.32 -12.65 22.11
N ILE A 293 -1.27 -13.38 21.75
CA ILE A 293 -0.84 -13.54 20.36
C ILE A 293 -1.76 -14.52 19.64
N VAL A 294 -2.30 -14.10 18.50
CA VAL A 294 -2.91 -14.99 17.51
C VAL A 294 -1.83 -15.36 16.49
N PRO A 295 -1.40 -16.62 16.43
CA PRO A 295 -0.34 -17.04 15.50
C PRO A 295 -0.67 -16.75 14.02
N ARG A 296 0.31 -16.29 13.24
CA ARG A 296 0.21 -16.25 11.77
C ARG A 296 0.35 -17.66 11.19
N GLY A 297 -0.51 -18.00 10.25
CA GLY A 297 -0.42 -19.18 9.38
C GLY A 297 0.39 -18.88 8.12
N GLY A 298 0.55 -19.87 7.25
CA GLY A 298 1.10 -19.62 5.92
C GLY A 298 0.09 -18.82 5.08
N ASP A 299 0.57 -17.78 4.40
CA ASP A 299 -0.23 -17.00 3.47
C ASP A 299 -0.65 -17.85 2.26
N ARG A 300 -1.70 -17.39 1.57
CA ARG A 300 -2.28 -18.05 0.39
C ARG A 300 -2.05 -17.20 -0.83
N ASP A 301 -0.87 -17.42 -1.41
CA ASP A 301 -0.48 -16.81 -2.67
C ASP A 301 -1.41 -17.26 -3.80
N ALA A 302 -1.62 -16.37 -4.76
CA ALA A 302 -2.30 -16.73 -5.99
C ALA A 302 -1.35 -17.54 -6.88
N ARG A 303 -1.90 -18.40 -7.73
CA ARG A 303 -1.14 -19.14 -8.74
C ARG A 303 -0.48 -18.18 -9.74
N ASP A 304 0.64 -18.63 -10.32
CA ASP A 304 1.34 -17.85 -11.35
C ASP A 304 0.55 -17.68 -12.65
N GLY A 305 -0.24 -18.69 -13.03
CA GLY A 305 -0.89 -18.78 -14.33
C GLY A 305 -2.35 -18.30 -14.37
N GLY A 306 -2.84 -18.02 -15.59
CA GLY A 306 -4.25 -17.64 -15.81
C GLY A 306 -4.49 -16.14 -15.80
N GLN A 307 -3.43 -15.32 -15.77
CA GLN A 307 -3.49 -13.88 -15.84
C GLN A 307 -3.18 -13.38 -17.25
N TRP A 308 -4.13 -12.71 -17.88
CA TRP A 308 -4.01 -12.23 -19.25
C TRP A 308 -4.98 -11.08 -19.51
N GLY A 309 -4.70 -10.32 -20.56
CA GLY A 309 -5.60 -9.26 -20.99
C GLY A 309 -5.42 -8.92 -22.45
N THR A 310 -6.43 -8.23 -22.99
CA THR A 310 -6.44 -7.66 -24.33
C THR A 310 -6.96 -6.23 -24.29
N ALA A 311 -6.38 -5.36 -25.09
CA ALA A 311 -6.86 -4.00 -25.28
C ALA A 311 -7.00 -3.68 -26.77
N LEU A 312 -7.95 -2.81 -27.09
CA LEU A 312 -8.10 -2.16 -28.40
C LEU A 312 -8.02 -0.65 -28.18
N ARG A 313 -7.23 0.03 -29.01
CA ARG A 313 -7.16 1.50 -29.03
C ARG A 313 -7.58 1.99 -30.41
N TYR A 314 -8.55 2.88 -30.45
CA TYR A 314 -9.09 3.44 -31.68
C TYR A 314 -9.01 4.97 -31.64
N PHE A 315 -8.31 5.56 -32.60
CA PHE A 315 -8.25 7.00 -32.77
C PHE A 315 -9.32 7.47 -33.77
N SER A 316 -10.24 8.31 -33.32
CA SER A 316 -11.29 8.90 -34.15
C SER A 316 -10.84 10.27 -34.66
N GLU A 317 -10.48 10.36 -35.94
CA GLU A 317 -10.09 11.64 -36.58
C GLU A 317 -11.22 12.68 -36.53
N GLU A 318 -12.49 12.25 -36.66
CA GLU A 318 -13.65 13.15 -36.64
C GLU A 318 -13.86 13.84 -35.28
N LEU A 319 -13.45 13.18 -34.21
CA LEU A 319 -13.63 13.66 -32.83
C LEU A 319 -12.32 14.13 -32.20
N ASP A 320 -11.18 13.96 -32.88
CA ASP A 320 -9.85 14.15 -32.30
C ASP A 320 -9.73 13.47 -30.91
N THR A 321 -10.12 12.20 -30.86
CA THR A 321 -10.30 11.45 -29.61
C THR A 321 -9.78 10.03 -29.76
N GLU A 322 -8.92 9.59 -28.84
CA GLU A 322 -8.56 8.18 -28.66
C GLU A 322 -9.58 7.50 -27.74
N PHE A 323 -10.05 6.32 -28.12
CA PHE A 323 -10.89 5.45 -27.32
C PHE A 323 -10.15 4.14 -27.02
N GLY A 324 -10.18 3.71 -25.76
CA GLY A 324 -9.64 2.42 -25.33
C GLY A 324 -10.75 1.46 -24.90
N ALA A 325 -10.62 0.18 -25.23
CA ALA A 325 -11.46 -0.89 -24.71
C ALA A 325 -10.58 -2.02 -24.17
N TYR A 326 -10.88 -2.49 -22.97
CA TYR A 326 -10.00 -3.37 -22.20
C TYR A 326 -10.76 -4.56 -21.64
N PHE A 327 -10.13 -5.72 -21.66
CA PHE A 327 -10.56 -6.89 -20.91
C PHE A 327 -9.35 -7.57 -20.29
N MET A 328 -9.44 -7.98 -19.02
CA MET A 328 -8.42 -8.80 -18.38
C MET A 328 -9.00 -9.75 -17.33
N ASN A 329 -8.35 -10.90 -17.16
CA ASN A 329 -8.45 -11.77 -16.00
C ASN A 329 -7.15 -11.69 -15.22
N TYR A 330 -7.20 -11.37 -13.93
CA TYR A 330 -6.01 -11.22 -13.09
C TYR A 330 -6.26 -11.76 -11.68
N HIS A 331 -5.22 -11.87 -10.86
CA HIS A 331 -5.34 -12.27 -9.45
C HIS A 331 -5.09 -11.07 -8.54
N SER A 332 -5.73 -11.02 -7.37
CA SER A 332 -5.54 -9.90 -6.45
C SER A 332 -4.06 -9.71 -6.15
N ARG A 333 -3.58 -8.48 -6.25
CA ARG A 333 -2.25 -8.07 -5.76
C ARG A 333 -2.35 -7.46 -4.37
N ALA A 334 -3.55 -7.00 -4.00
CA ALA A 334 -3.83 -6.47 -2.68
C ALA A 334 -4.05 -7.61 -1.68
N PRO A 335 -3.43 -7.54 -0.49
CA PRO A 335 -3.59 -8.53 0.56
C PRO A 335 -4.99 -8.48 1.16
N ILE A 336 -5.56 -9.66 1.46
CA ILE A 336 -6.81 -9.81 2.20
C ILE A 336 -6.54 -10.55 3.51
N PHE A 337 -6.94 -9.96 4.63
CA PHE A 337 -6.84 -10.56 5.95
C PHE A 337 -7.94 -11.62 6.14
N SER A 338 -7.54 -12.81 6.55
CA SER A 338 -8.43 -13.96 6.82
C SER A 338 -7.97 -14.72 8.07
N ALA A 339 -8.82 -15.58 8.60
CA ALA A 339 -8.50 -16.33 9.82
C ALA A 339 -9.00 -17.77 9.82
N THR A 340 -8.31 -18.64 10.55
CA THR A 340 -8.72 -20.01 10.84
C THR A 340 -9.15 -20.10 12.30
N ALA A 341 -10.39 -20.56 12.54
CA ALA A 341 -10.90 -20.77 13.89
C ALA A 341 -10.14 -21.91 14.59
N ALA A 342 -10.03 -21.85 15.92
CA ALA A 342 -9.40 -22.90 16.71
C ALA A 342 -10.02 -24.30 16.50
N GLY A 343 -9.27 -25.36 16.79
CA GLY A 343 -9.75 -26.73 16.66
C GLY A 343 -10.94 -27.07 17.58
N SER A 344 -11.70 -28.10 17.24
CA SER A 344 -12.89 -28.53 18.02
C SER A 344 -12.56 -28.91 19.47
N GLY A 345 -11.37 -29.49 19.73
CA GLY A 345 -10.91 -29.79 21.07
C GLY A 345 -10.67 -28.54 21.93
N VAL A 346 -10.24 -27.43 21.31
CA VAL A 346 -10.09 -26.12 21.97
C VAL A 346 -11.46 -25.61 22.41
N TYR A 347 -12.47 -25.62 21.54
CA TYR A 347 -13.83 -25.18 21.91
C TYR A 347 -14.52 -26.09 22.93
N THR A 348 -14.11 -27.35 23.01
CA THR A 348 -14.58 -28.28 24.06
C THR A 348 -13.96 -27.93 25.42
N ALA A 349 -12.69 -27.54 25.45
CA ALA A 349 -11.95 -27.26 26.68
C ALA A 349 -12.11 -25.81 27.17
N ALA A 350 -12.18 -24.84 26.26
CA ALA A 350 -12.16 -23.41 26.55
C ALA A 350 -13.19 -22.97 27.62
N PRO A 351 -14.45 -23.47 27.61
CA PRO A 351 -15.42 -23.12 28.66
C PRO A 351 -14.95 -23.45 30.09
N GLY A 352 -14.09 -24.47 30.26
CA GLY A 352 -13.49 -24.83 31.55
C GLY A 352 -12.56 -23.76 32.13
N PHE A 353 -12.11 -22.80 31.32
CA PHE A 353 -11.28 -21.67 31.73
C PHE A 353 -12.12 -20.42 32.09
N GLY A 354 -13.44 -20.51 32.08
CA GLY A 354 -14.34 -19.43 32.47
C GLY A 354 -14.11 -18.14 31.66
N ALA A 355 -13.89 -17.02 32.35
CA ALA A 355 -13.64 -15.72 31.71
C ALA A 355 -12.37 -15.68 30.84
N ALA A 356 -11.45 -16.64 31.00
CA ALA A 356 -10.26 -16.76 30.16
C ALA A 356 -10.49 -17.58 28.88
N ALA A 357 -11.68 -18.11 28.64
CA ALA A 357 -12.00 -18.90 27.44
C ALA A 357 -11.63 -18.19 26.11
N PRO A 358 -11.90 -16.88 25.92
CA PRO A 358 -11.50 -16.17 24.70
C PRO A 358 -9.97 -16.12 24.49
N LEU A 359 -9.18 -16.05 25.56
CA LEU A 359 -7.72 -16.06 25.50
C LEU A 359 -7.20 -17.39 24.93
N VAL A 360 -7.78 -18.50 25.38
CA VAL A 360 -7.42 -19.85 24.92
C VAL A 360 -7.80 -20.03 23.44
N VAL A 361 -8.98 -19.54 23.04
CA VAL A 361 -9.44 -19.59 21.63
C VAL A 361 -8.56 -18.74 20.72
N ALA A 362 -8.23 -17.50 21.12
CA ALA A 362 -7.39 -16.60 20.34
C ALA A 362 -6.00 -17.21 20.08
N ALA A 363 -5.33 -17.69 21.14
CA ALA A 363 -3.99 -18.28 21.04
C ALA A 363 -3.91 -19.58 20.21
N ASN A 364 -5.06 -20.24 20.01
CA ASN A 364 -5.15 -21.48 19.24
C ASN A 364 -5.89 -21.31 17.91
N SER A 365 -6.27 -20.08 17.56
CA SER A 365 -6.71 -19.70 16.22
C SER A 365 -5.51 -19.27 15.40
N LYS A 366 -5.68 -19.03 14.10
CA LYS A 366 -4.63 -18.47 13.24
C LYS A 366 -5.18 -17.36 12.36
N TYR A 367 -4.33 -16.46 11.92
CA TYR A 367 -4.64 -15.55 10.80
C TYR A 367 -3.71 -15.80 9.63
N PHE A 368 -4.10 -15.41 8.43
CA PHE A 368 -3.27 -15.50 7.23
C PHE A 368 -3.71 -14.44 6.23
N ILE A 369 -2.82 -14.08 5.31
CA ILE A 369 -3.13 -13.22 4.18
C ILE A 369 -3.46 -14.09 2.97
N GLU A 370 -4.50 -13.75 2.21
CA GLU A 370 -4.82 -14.46 0.97
C GLU A 370 -5.04 -13.50 -0.21
N TYR A 371 -4.79 -14.02 -1.42
CA TYR A 371 -4.86 -13.26 -2.67
C TYR A 371 -5.88 -13.88 -3.63
N PRO A 372 -7.14 -13.40 -3.64
CA PRO A 372 -8.20 -14.03 -4.42
C PRO A 372 -7.93 -14.02 -5.93
N GLU A 373 -8.05 -15.20 -6.56
CA GLU A 373 -7.79 -15.40 -7.98
C GLU A 373 -8.95 -14.97 -8.90
N ASP A 374 -8.72 -15.01 -10.22
CA ASP A 374 -9.72 -14.90 -11.29
C ASP A 374 -10.66 -13.68 -11.20
N ILE A 375 -10.10 -12.50 -10.94
CA ILE A 375 -10.80 -11.22 -11.02
C ILE A 375 -10.90 -10.80 -12.48
N ARG A 376 -12.12 -10.57 -12.95
CA ARG A 376 -12.38 -10.08 -14.31
C ARG A 376 -12.54 -8.57 -14.29
N LEU A 377 -12.00 -7.88 -15.28
CA LEU A 377 -12.14 -6.43 -15.45
C LEU A 377 -12.49 -6.13 -16.90
N TYR A 378 -13.52 -5.32 -17.08
CA TYR A 378 -13.92 -4.70 -18.35
C TYR A 378 -13.70 -3.19 -18.22
N GLY A 379 -13.01 -2.59 -19.17
CA GLY A 379 -12.66 -1.18 -19.15
C GLY A 379 -13.02 -0.47 -20.44
N LEU A 380 -13.42 0.79 -20.36
CA LEU A 380 -13.46 1.71 -21.49
C LEU A 380 -12.76 3.00 -21.07
N SER A 381 -11.99 3.60 -21.98
CA SER A 381 -11.38 4.91 -21.77
C SER A 381 -11.56 5.81 -22.98
N PHE A 382 -11.40 7.10 -22.75
CA PHE A 382 -11.20 8.08 -23.81
C PHE A 382 -10.17 9.12 -23.41
N SER A 383 -9.52 9.73 -24.40
CA SER A 383 -8.61 10.87 -24.23
C SER A 383 -8.77 11.82 -25.41
N THR A 384 -8.99 13.11 -25.12
CA THR A 384 -9.23 14.16 -26.13
C THR A 384 -8.69 15.50 -25.68
N THR A 385 -8.55 16.44 -26.61
CA THR A 385 -8.22 17.83 -26.33
C THR A 385 -9.43 18.71 -26.63
N LEU A 386 -9.94 19.42 -25.63
CA LEU A 386 -11.04 20.35 -25.79
C LEU A 386 -10.61 21.58 -26.61
N PRO A 387 -11.54 22.30 -27.28
CA PRO A 387 -11.22 23.52 -28.03
C PRO A 387 -10.55 24.63 -27.20
N THR A 388 -10.67 24.56 -25.87
CA THR A 388 -10.00 25.47 -24.93
C THR A 388 -8.51 25.14 -24.73
N GLY A 389 -7.99 24.04 -25.30
CA GLY A 389 -6.64 23.52 -25.03
C GLY A 389 -6.54 22.65 -23.77
N THR A 390 -7.67 22.33 -23.12
CA THR A 390 -7.70 21.42 -21.98
C THR A 390 -7.63 19.98 -22.46
N ALA A 391 -6.63 19.21 -22.01
CA ALA A 391 -6.63 17.77 -22.19
C ALA A 391 -7.64 17.16 -21.20
N TRP A 392 -8.55 16.34 -21.73
CA TRP A 392 -9.59 15.66 -20.98
C TRP A 392 -9.53 14.17 -21.26
N SER A 393 -9.30 13.39 -20.22
CA SER A 393 -9.35 11.94 -20.27
C SER A 393 -10.32 11.39 -19.24
N GLY A 394 -10.81 10.19 -19.50
CA GLY A 394 -11.67 9.50 -18.55
C GLY A 394 -11.76 8.01 -18.81
N GLU A 395 -12.08 7.27 -17.77
CA GLU A 395 -12.23 5.83 -17.82
C GLU A 395 -13.36 5.32 -16.93
N VAL A 396 -13.91 4.18 -17.35
CA VAL A 396 -14.79 3.34 -16.55
C VAL A 396 -14.19 1.95 -16.47
N SER A 397 -14.12 1.39 -15.27
CA SER A 397 -13.79 -0.01 -15.05
C SER A 397 -14.94 -0.71 -14.33
N TYR A 398 -15.25 -1.93 -14.76
CA TYR A 398 -16.24 -2.81 -14.14
C TYR A 398 -15.62 -4.16 -13.81
N ARG A 399 -15.72 -4.55 -12.55
CA ARG A 399 -15.29 -5.85 -12.03
C ARG A 399 -16.49 -6.58 -11.47
N PRO A 400 -17.02 -7.63 -12.12
CA PRO A 400 -18.19 -8.34 -11.62
C PRO A 400 -17.92 -9.20 -10.37
N ASN A 401 -16.65 -9.40 -9.99
CA ASN A 401 -16.30 -10.38 -8.95
C ASN A 401 -15.05 -10.00 -8.13
N ALA A 402 -14.85 -8.71 -7.89
CA ALA A 402 -13.73 -8.19 -7.11
C ALA A 402 -13.87 -8.55 -5.62
N PRO A 403 -12.78 -8.91 -4.92
CA PRO A 403 -12.82 -9.16 -3.49
C PRO A 403 -12.93 -7.85 -2.70
N VAL A 404 -13.88 -7.78 -1.78
CA VAL A 404 -14.01 -6.68 -0.80
C VAL A 404 -13.77 -7.24 0.58
N GLN A 405 -12.76 -6.69 1.27
CA GLN A 405 -12.36 -7.10 2.62
C GLN A 405 -13.52 -6.94 3.60
N ILE A 406 -13.91 -8.04 4.25
CA ILE A 406 -14.78 -8.07 5.42
C ILE A 406 -14.00 -7.47 6.60
N ASN A 407 -14.67 -6.73 7.47
CA ASN A 407 -14.04 -6.15 8.65
C ASN A 407 -13.24 -7.21 9.44
N SER A 408 -11.96 -6.94 9.67
CA SER A 408 -11.04 -7.91 10.28
C SER A 408 -11.42 -8.23 11.73
N THR A 409 -11.96 -7.26 12.48
CA THR A 409 -12.47 -7.48 13.83
C THR A 409 -13.65 -8.46 13.83
N ASP A 410 -14.58 -8.35 12.87
CA ASP A 410 -15.69 -9.30 12.71
C ASP A 410 -15.22 -10.71 12.36
N VAL A 411 -14.18 -10.83 11.52
CA VAL A 411 -13.52 -12.10 11.18
C VAL A 411 -12.95 -12.76 12.45
N LEU A 412 -12.18 -12.02 13.24
CA LEU A 412 -11.60 -12.52 14.48
C LEU A 412 -12.67 -12.87 15.52
N TYR A 413 -13.68 -12.01 15.71
CA TYR A 413 -14.78 -12.25 16.64
C TYR A 413 -15.66 -13.42 16.19
N GLY A 414 -15.63 -13.81 14.91
CA GLY A 414 -16.27 -15.02 14.39
C GLY A 414 -15.77 -16.30 15.09
N GLY A 415 -14.49 -16.35 15.44
CA GLY A 415 -13.92 -17.43 16.25
C GLY A 415 -14.40 -17.39 17.70
N VAL A 416 -14.51 -16.20 18.31
CA VAL A 416 -15.00 -16.03 19.69
C VAL A 416 -16.47 -16.42 19.82
N LYS A 417 -17.27 -16.13 18.80
CA LYS A 417 -18.71 -16.45 18.75
C LYS A 417 -19.02 -17.93 19.00
N LEU A 418 -18.13 -18.82 18.57
CA LEU A 418 -18.28 -20.27 18.71
C LEU A 418 -18.24 -20.76 20.17
N LEU A 419 -17.78 -19.93 21.12
CA LEU A 419 -17.90 -20.23 22.55
C LEU A 419 -19.36 -20.26 23.05
N GLY A 420 -20.29 -19.62 22.32
CA GLY A 420 -21.69 -19.52 22.73
C GLY A 420 -21.86 -18.75 24.04
N GLY A 421 -23.02 -18.95 24.70
CA GLY A 421 -23.34 -18.28 25.97
C GLY A 421 -23.24 -16.76 25.87
N ALA A 422 -22.37 -16.15 26.68
CA ALA A 422 -22.13 -14.71 26.66
C ALA A 422 -21.52 -14.20 25.34
N TYR A 423 -20.93 -15.07 24.53
CA TYR A 423 -20.28 -14.74 23.27
C TYR A 423 -21.12 -15.10 22.03
N ALA A 424 -22.34 -15.63 22.21
CA ALA A 424 -23.16 -16.14 21.10
C ALA A 424 -23.44 -15.11 19.98
N ASN A 425 -23.37 -13.81 20.30
CA ASN A 425 -23.53 -12.71 19.35
C ASN A 425 -22.26 -11.85 19.21
N ALA A 426 -21.08 -12.41 19.48
CA ALA A 426 -19.82 -11.67 19.39
C ALA A 426 -19.48 -11.23 17.96
N SER A 427 -20.01 -11.89 16.93
CA SER A 427 -19.80 -11.50 15.53
C SER A 427 -21.07 -11.70 14.71
N LEU A 428 -21.18 -10.92 13.63
CA LEU A 428 -22.19 -11.11 12.60
C LEU A 428 -21.91 -12.33 11.73
N LEU A 429 -20.62 -12.70 11.62
CA LEU A 429 -20.17 -13.84 10.84
C LEU A 429 -20.45 -15.15 11.57
N ASN A 430 -20.54 -16.24 10.81
CA ASN A 430 -20.68 -17.59 11.34
C ASN A 430 -19.50 -18.42 10.87
N GLY A 431 -18.99 -19.28 11.76
CA GLY A 431 -17.90 -20.20 11.46
C GLY A 431 -18.14 -21.57 12.05
N ARG A 432 -17.13 -22.43 11.95
CA ARG A 432 -17.07 -23.75 12.61
C ARG A 432 -15.66 -23.95 13.16
N PRO A 433 -15.48 -24.76 14.20
CA PRO A 433 -14.15 -25.11 14.68
C PRO A 433 -13.24 -25.65 13.56
N GLY A 434 -12.01 -25.15 13.50
CA GLY A 434 -11.01 -25.52 12.49
C GLY A 434 -11.31 -25.03 11.06
N GLN A 435 -12.37 -24.24 10.86
CA GLN A 435 -12.72 -23.72 9.55
C GLN A 435 -11.92 -22.44 9.25
N ASP A 436 -11.50 -22.32 7.99
CA ASP A 436 -11.05 -21.05 7.43
C ASP A 436 -12.24 -20.13 7.15
N LEU A 437 -12.19 -18.97 7.78
CA LEU A 437 -13.09 -17.86 7.53
C LEU A 437 -12.39 -16.89 6.58
N HIS A 438 -12.69 -17.04 5.29
CA HIS A 438 -12.24 -16.12 4.26
C HIS A 438 -12.76 -14.71 4.56
N GLY A 439 -11.84 -13.75 4.64
CA GLY A 439 -12.13 -12.37 5.02
C GLY A 439 -12.55 -11.49 3.85
N TYR A 440 -13.13 -12.05 2.79
CA TYR A 440 -13.67 -11.26 1.69
C TYR A 440 -14.97 -11.89 1.17
N ASN A 441 -15.82 -11.03 0.59
CA ASN A 441 -16.85 -11.47 -0.34
C ASN A 441 -16.59 -10.85 -1.71
N ARG A 442 -16.96 -11.58 -2.76
CA ARG A 442 -16.89 -11.05 -4.12
C ARG A 442 -18.06 -10.13 -4.38
N LYS A 443 -17.77 -8.93 -4.87
CA LYS A 443 -18.74 -7.88 -5.20
C LYS A 443 -18.53 -7.39 -6.61
N GLU A 444 -19.59 -6.81 -7.13
CA GLU A 444 -19.52 -6.02 -8.36
C GLU A 444 -18.98 -4.64 -8.00
N ILE A 445 -17.95 -4.17 -8.71
CA ILE A 445 -17.38 -2.84 -8.50
C ILE A 445 -17.35 -2.11 -9.84
N THR A 446 -17.96 -0.94 -9.89
CA THR A 446 -17.83 0.00 -11.00
C THR A 446 -17.07 1.22 -10.52
N GLN A 447 -16.00 1.59 -11.21
CA GLN A 447 -15.23 2.80 -10.91
C GLN A 447 -15.19 3.71 -12.13
N LEU A 448 -15.48 4.99 -11.91
CA LEU A 448 -15.45 6.05 -12.91
C LEU A 448 -14.39 7.05 -12.52
N GLN A 449 -13.55 7.45 -13.47
CA GLN A 449 -12.50 8.43 -13.25
C GLN A 449 -12.41 9.38 -14.42
N THR A 450 -12.10 10.64 -14.16
CA THR A 450 -11.86 11.62 -15.22
C THR A 450 -10.85 12.66 -14.79
N THR A 451 -9.89 12.92 -15.66
CA THR A 451 -8.79 13.85 -15.45
C THR A 451 -8.88 15.00 -16.44
N PHE A 452 -8.62 16.20 -15.95
CA PHE A 452 -8.46 17.42 -16.73
C PHE A 452 -7.06 17.98 -16.50
N THR A 453 -6.33 18.25 -17.57
CA THR A 453 -5.05 18.96 -17.53
C THR A 453 -5.15 20.22 -18.37
N HIS A 454 -4.80 21.36 -17.78
CA HIS A 454 -4.80 22.64 -18.47
C HIS A 454 -3.53 23.43 -18.15
N PHE A 455 -3.06 24.18 -19.14
CA PHE A 455 -1.91 25.06 -19.02
C PHE A 455 -2.36 26.51 -19.08
N PHE A 456 -1.94 27.30 -18.11
CA PHE A 456 -2.15 28.74 -18.10
C PHE A 456 -0.80 29.43 -18.21
N ASP A 457 -0.61 30.24 -19.24
CA ASP A 457 0.63 30.98 -19.44
C ASP A 457 0.67 32.25 -18.57
N GLN A 458 1.88 32.65 -18.17
CA GLN A 458 2.17 33.93 -17.50
C GLN A 458 1.37 34.18 -16.22
N VAL A 459 1.31 33.19 -15.33
CA VAL A 459 0.58 33.27 -14.05
C VAL A 459 1.54 33.56 -12.91
N MET A 460 1.29 34.64 -12.14
CA MET A 460 2.10 35.01 -10.95
C MET A 460 3.61 35.15 -11.24
N GLY A 461 3.96 35.57 -12.46
CA GLY A 461 5.35 35.69 -12.91
C GLY A 461 6.01 34.38 -13.34
N ALA A 462 5.34 33.23 -13.18
CA ALA A 462 5.76 31.98 -13.78
C ALA A 462 5.51 32.02 -15.29
N GLU A 463 6.30 31.32 -16.09
CA GLU A 463 6.00 31.21 -17.52
C GLU A 463 4.75 30.38 -17.75
N ARG A 464 4.53 29.35 -16.92
CA ARG A 464 3.39 28.45 -17.02
C ARG A 464 2.91 27.97 -15.66
N LEU A 465 1.60 27.87 -15.51
CA LEU A 465 0.92 27.12 -14.47
C LEU A 465 0.26 25.89 -15.11
N THR A 466 0.67 24.70 -14.69
CA THR A 466 -0.01 23.44 -15.02
C THR A 466 -1.01 23.12 -13.91
N LEU A 467 -2.28 22.98 -14.28
CA LEU A 467 -3.34 22.53 -13.38
C LEU A 467 -3.86 21.17 -13.84
N VAL A 468 -3.75 20.18 -12.96
CA VAL A 468 -4.29 18.83 -13.15
C VAL A 468 -5.36 18.59 -12.10
N GLY A 469 -6.55 18.15 -12.50
CA GLY A 469 -7.61 17.76 -11.58
C GLY A 469 -8.19 16.42 -11.98
N GLU A 470 -8.42 15.53 -11.01
CA GLU A 470 -9.07 14.25 -11.23
C GLU A 470 -10.24 14.07 -10.26
N VAL A 471 -11.35 13.56 -10.77
CA VAL A 471 -12.51 13.13 -9.97
C VAL A 471 -12.66 11.62 -10.12
N GLY A 472 -12.84 10.93 -9.00
CA GLY A 472 -13.08 9.50 -8.96
C GLY A 472 -14.35 9.15 -8.20
N PHE A 473 -15.09 8.18 -8.71
CA PHE A 473 -16.29 7.63 -8.11
C PHE A 473 -16.23 6.10 -8.14
N THR A 474 -16.68 5.44 -7.08
CA THR A 474 -16.76 3.98 -6.98
C THR A 474 -18.14 3.57 -6.49
N HIS A 475 -18.73 2.59 -7.16
CA HIS A 475 -19.96 1.92 -6.78
C HIS A 475 -19.68 0.45 -6.47
N VAL A 476 -20.12 -0.01 -5.29
CA VAL A 476 -20.05 -1.42 -4.88
C VAL A 476 -21.45 -2.02 -4.90
N GLY A 477 -21.70 -2.87 -5.89
CA GLY A 477 -22.95 -3.57 -6.10
C GLY A 477 -23.12 -4.77 -5.16
N GLY A 478 -24.36 -5.00 -4.71
CA GLY A 478 -24.71 -6.17 -3.90
C GLY A 478 -24.11 -6.18 -2.49
N LEU A 479 -23.80 -5.01 -1.94
CA LEU A 479 -23.35 -4.88 -0.56
C LEU A 479 -24.46 -5.26 0.42
N GLU A 480 -24.18 -6.17 1.36
CA GLU A 480 -25.13 -6.54 2.40
C GLU A 480 -25.34 -5.39 3.39
N SER A 481 -26.47 -5.43 4.11
CA SER A 481 -26.68 -4.55 5.27
C SER A 481 -25.59 -4.78 6.32
N THR A 482 -25.15 -3.69 6.96
CA THR A 482 -24.18 -3.69 8.07
C THR A 482 -24.60 -4.58 9.25
N SER A 483 -25.89 -4.88 9.39
CA SER A 483 -26.42 -5.84 10.39
C SER A 483 -26.16 -7.31 10.07
N LYS A 484 -25.68 -7.63 8.86
CA LYS A 484 -25.39 -8.99 8.40
C LYS A 484 -23.90 -9.22 8.19
N VAL A 485 -23.23 -8.31 7.48
CA VAL A 485 -21.80 -8.34 7.17
C VAL A 485 -21.33 -6.90 7.03
N ARG A 486 -20.11 -6.62 7.50
CA ARG A 486 -19.48 -5.32 7.39
C ARG A 486 -18.14 -5.45 6.69
N TYR A 487 -17.76 -4.41 5.97
CA TYR A 487 -16.61 -4.41 5.08
C TYR A 487 -15.68 -3.25 5.42
N GLY A 488 -14.37 -3.50 5.34
CA GLY A 488 -13.34 -2.53 5.67
C GLY A 488 -13.37 -2.09 7.14
N ARG A 489 -13.01 -0.82 7.36
CA ARG A 489 -12.75 -0.18 8.65
C ARG A 489 -11.53 -0.73 9.39
N ASP A 490 -10.63 0.17 9.75
CA ASP A 490 -9.43 -0.18 10.51
C ASP A 490 -9.80 -0.80 11.87
N PRO A 491 -9.15 -1.90 12.30
CA PRO A 491 -9.41 -2.54 13.59
C PRO A 491 -9.18 -1.63 14.81
N ILE A 492 -8.44 -0.50 14.68
CA ILE A 492 -8.28 0.49 15.76
C ILE A 492 -9.64 1.02 16.24
N TYR A 493 -10.61 1.14 15.32
CA TYR A 493 -12.00 1.54 15.60
C TYR A 493 -12.90 0.37 16.03
N GLY A 494 -12.36 -0.84 16.13
CA GLY A 494 -13.06 -2.00 16.68
C GLY A 494 -14.29 -2.48 15.89
N PRO A 495 -15.18 -3.28 16.52
CA PRO A 495 -16.41 -3.78 15.90
C PRO A 495 -17.52 -2.72 15.95
N GLY A 496 -18.47 -2.79 15.01
CA GLY A 496 -19.69 -1.98 15.09
C GLY A 496 -20.76 -2.63 15.99
N PRO A 497 -22.03 -2.21 15.89
CA PRO A 497 -23.15 -2.76 16.65
C PRO A 497 -23.25 -4.28 16.50
N LEU A 498 -23.54 -4.96 17.61
CA LEU A 498 -23.70 -6.41 17.66
C LEU A 498 -25.07 -6.77 18.24
N PRO A 499 -25.69 -7.89 17.82
CA PRO A 499 -26.97 -8.32 18.35
C PRO A 499 -26.92 -8.45 19.89
N PRO A 500 -28.00 -8.07 20.59
CA PRO A 500 -28.01 -8.02 22.05
C PRO A 500 -27.84 -9.41 22.68
N THR A 501 -26.97 -9.51 23.67
CA THR A 501 -26.78 -10.73 24.47
C THR A 501 -27.28 -10.49 25.89
N ALA A 502 -28.31 -11.23 26.30
CA ALA A 502 -28.95 -11.04 27.61
C ALA A 502 -27.96 -11.21 28.78
N LEU A 503 -27.04 -12.16 28.67
CA LEU A 503 -25.97 -12.40 29.66
C LEU A 503 -24.99 -11.23 29.81
N LEU A 504 -24.98 -10.29 28.86
CA LEU A 504 -24.14 -9.09 28.84
C LEU A 504 -24.95 -7.80 29.04
N GLY A 505 -26.17 -7.90 29.60
CA GLY A 505 -27.01 -6.72 29.84
C GLY A 505 -27.57 -6.06 28.58
N GLY A 506 -27.57 -6.75 27.44
CA GLY A 506 -28.23 -6.30 26.21
C GLY A 506 -27.39 -5.42 25.28
N ASN A 507 -26.17 -5.02 25.64
CA ASN A 507 -25.25 -4.32 24.75
C ASN A 507 -23.96 -5.13 24.55
N THR A 508 -23.97 -6.02 23.55
CA THR A 508 -22.87 -6.96 23.29
C THR A 508 -21.58 -6.24 22.90
N CYS A 509 -21.64 -5.26 21.99
CA CYS A 509 -20.44 -4.53 21.54
C CYS A 509 -19.75 -3.83 22.71
N ALA A 510 -20.51 -3.08 23.51
CA ALA A 510 -19.97 -2.36 24.67
C ALA A 510 -19.42 -3.31 25.75
N ALA A 511 -20.06 -4.47 25.95
CA ALA A 511 -19.63 -5.42 26.95
C ALA A 511 -18.33 -6.16 26.55
N LEU A 512 -18.15 -6.47 25.27
CA LEU A 512 -16.94 -7.16 24.78
C LEU A 512 -15.70 -6.25 24.73
N ASN A 513 -15.89 -4.94 24.51
CA ASN A 513 -14.78 -3.99 24.38
C ASN A 513 -14.33 -3.34 25.72
N GLY A 514 -14.85 -3.80 26.86
CA GLY A 514 -14.49 -3.30 28.20
C GLY A 514 -15.33 -2.12 28.67
N ALA A 515 -15.04 -1.56 29.86
CA ALA A 515 -15.88 -0.56 30.55
C ALA A 515 -15.62 0.92 30.22
N GLY A 516 -14.52 1.24 29.51
CA GLY A 516 -14.15 2.62 29.19
C GLY A 516 -15.01 3.23 28.09
N GLU A 517 -15.36 4.52 28.22
CA GLU A 517 -16.17 5.24 27.22
C GLU A 517 -15.49 5.27 25.84
N ASN A 518 -14.17 5.51 25.79
CA ASN A 518 -13.41 5.62 24.54
C ASN A 518 -13.40 4.32 23.71
N GLN A 519 -13.35 3.15 24.36
CA GLN A 519 -13.32 1.84 23.68
C GLN A 519 -14.67 1.41 23.09
N ARG A 520 -15.76 2.09 23.50
CA ARG A 520 -17.13 1.82 23.05
C ARG A 520 -17.64 2.86 22.06
N LYS A 521 -16.86 3.94 21.84
CA LYS A 521 -17.18 5.07 20.96
C LYS A 521 -17.63 4.61 19.58
N TYR A 522 -16.94 3.62 19.03
CA TYR A 522 -17.13 3.13 17.65
C TYR A 522 -18.02 1.89 17.53
N CYS A 523 -18.84 1.61 18.56
CA CYS A 523 -19.95 0.65 18.48
C CYS A 523 -21.12 1.22 17.63
N GLU A 524 -20.81 1.71 16.44
CA GLU A 524 -21.70 2.35 15.47
C GLU A 524 -21.47 1.81 14.05
N ASP A 525 -22.44 2.04 13.16
CA ASP A 525 -22.47 1.49 11.79
C ASP A 525 -21.71 2.36 10.77
N ASP A 526 -20.88 3.30 11.23
CA ASP A 526 -20.10 4.21 10.38
C ASP A 526 -18.64 3.72 10.19
N GLY A 527 -17.94 4.29 9.20
CA GLY A 527 -16.56 3.92 8.87
C GLY A 527 -16.40 2.65 8.04
N PHE A 528 -17.50 1.97 7.70
CA PHE A 528 -17.51 0.77 6.86
C PHE A 528 -17.75 1.10 5.39
N VAL A 529 -17.31 0.23 4.48
CA VAL A 529 -17.50 0.40 3.03
C VAL A 529 -18.95 0.72 2.71
N THR A 530 -19.17 1.76 1.90
CA THR A 530 -20.48 2.20 1.44
C THR A 530 -20.71 1.78 0.00
N SER A 531 -21.98 1.74 -0.43
CA SER A 531 -22.31 1.39 -1.82
C SER A 531 -21.82 2.41 -2.83
N ASN A 532 -21.67 3.68 -2.44
CA ASN A 532 -21.10 4.73 -3.26
C ASN A 532 -20.04 5.46 -2.45
N SER A 533 -18.93 5.79 -3.10
CA SER A 533 -17.88 6.63 -2.54
C SER A 533 -17.23 7.47 -3.63
N TRP A 534 -16.83 8.70 -3.33
CA TRP A 534 -16.18 9.57 -4.31
C TRP A 534 -15.26 10.61 -3.68
N GLY A 535 -14.33 11.09 -4.48
CA GLY A 535 -13.38 12.12 -4.10
C GLY A 535 -12.74 12.79 -5.30
N TYR A 536 -11.90 13.77 -5.04
CA TYR A 536 -11.12 14.43 -6.06
C TYR A 536 -9.69 14.71 -5.61
N ARG A 537 -8.81 14.85 -6.60
CA ARG A 537 -7.40 15.20 -6.45
C ARG A 537 -7.12 16.39 -7.36
N ALA A 538 -6.28 17.31 -6.92
CA ALA A 538 -5.84 18.42 -7.75
C ALA A 538 -4.36 18.70 -7.52
N ARG A 539 -3.63 19.06 -8.57
CA ARG A 539 -2.24 19.49 -8.49
C ARG A 539 -2.02 20.73 -9.35
N ALA A 540 -1.39 21.73 -8.76
CA ALA A 540 -0.96 22.96 -9.42
C ALA A 540 0.57 23.03 -9.38
N ILE A 541 1.20 23.33 -10.52
CA ILE A 541 2.66 23.44 -10.66
C ILE A 541 2.97 24.71 -11.43
N TRP A 542 3.77 25.61 -10.85
CA TRP A 542 4.26 26.80 -11.52
C TRP A 542 5.66 26.55 -12.04
N ASP A 543 5.91 26.79 -13.32
CA ASP A 543 7.23 26.69 -13.94
C ASP A 543 7.88 28.10 -14.00
N TYR A 544 8.95 28.32 -13.24
CA TYR A 544 9.83 29.49 -13.35
C TYR A 544 11.19 29.05 -13.88
N ASN A 545 11.42 29.21 -15.18
CA ASN A 545 12.70 28.89 -15.80
C ASN A 545 13.73 29.98 -15.52
N ASP A 546 14.98 29.58 -15.34
CA ASP A 546 16.10 30.48 -14.99
C ASP A 546 15.73 31.49 -13.89
N ALA A 547 15.02 31.02 -12.86
CA ALA A 547 14.52 31.85 -11.77
C ALA A 547 15.68 32.56 -11.04
N PHE A 548 16.82 31.87 -10.92
CA PHE A 548 18.09 32.47 -10.52
C PHE A 548 19.27 31.61 -10.98
N ALA A 549 20.31 32.24 -11.54
CA ALA A 549 21.60 31.60 -11.83
C ALA A 549 21.53 30.27 -12.62
N GLY A 550 20.58 30.14 -13.55
CA GLY A 550 20.35 28.91 -14.34
C GLY A 550 19.52 27.84 -13.65
N VAL A 551 18.98 28.11 -12.47
CA VAL A 551 18.11 27.19 -11.71
C VAL A 551 16.65 27.42 -12.09
N ASN A 552 15.99 26.37 -12.54
CA ASN A 552 14.55 26.35 -12.72
C ASN A 552 13.88 26.05 -11.37
N LEU A 553 12.83 26.79 -11.01
CA LEU A 553 12.05 26.57 -9.81
C LEU A 553 10.63 26.15 -10.15
N LYS A 554 10.14 25.12 -9.46
CA LYS A 554 8.80 24.56 -9.64
C LYS A 554 8.03 24.49 -8.31
N PRO A 555 7.52 25.62 -7.79
CA PRO A 555 6.57 25.59 -6.69
C PRO A 555 5.34 24.76 -7.08
N ASN A 556 4.86 23.93 -6.18
CA ASN A 556 3.71 23.09 -6.44
C ASN A 556 2.82 22.88 -5.22
N ILE A 557 1.53 22.68 -5.49
CA ILE A 557 0.51 22.39 -4.48
C ILE A 557 -0.25 21.16 -4.94
N ALA A 558 -0.38 20.16 -4.07
CA ALA A 558 -1.28 19.04 -4.28
C ALA A 558 -2.37 19.04 -3.22
N TRP A 559 -3.59 18.74 -3.62
CA TRP A 559 -4.78 18.67 -2.78
C TRP A 559 -5.50 17.34 -2.99
N SER A 560 -5.95 16.76 -1.89
CA SER A 560 -6.74 15.54 -1.87
C SER A 560 -7.95 15.73 -0.96
N HIS A 561 -9.12 15.30 -1.41
CA HIS A 561 -10.32 15.24 -0.59
C HIS A 561 -11.19 14.05 -0.98
N ASP A 562 -11.43 13.17 -0.02
CA ASP A 562 -12.38 12.08 -0.09
C ASP A 562 -13.70 12.59 0.48
N VAL A 563 -14.66 12.85 -0.40
CA VAL A 563 -15.78 13.73 -0.06
C VAL A 563 -16.87 12.98 0.69
N ASN A 564 -17.26 11.80 0.21
CA ASN A 564 -18.32 11.01 0.80
C ASN A 564 -18.15 9.53 0.49
N GLY A 565 -18.53 8.70 1.44
CA GLY A 565 -18.46 7.24 1.39
C GLY A 565 -17.08 6.68 1.70
N TYR A 566 -17.07 5.40 2.07
CA TYR A 566 -15.87 4.61 2.30
C TYR A 566 -15.72 3.62 1.15
N GLY A 567 -14.63 3.76 0.40
CA GLY A 567 -14.36 2.92 -0.77
C GLY A 567 -13.90 1.52 -0.40
N PRO A 568 -14.13 0.51 -1.27
CA PRO A 568 -13.63 -0.83 -1.03
C PRO A 568 -12.11 -0.82 -0.94
N ASN A 569 -11.57 -1.58 0.02
CA ASN A 569 -10.13 -1.74 0.26
C ASN A 569 -9.37 -0.41 0.40
N GLY A 570 -10.01 0.63 0.94
CA GLY A 570 -9.36 1.91 1.29
C GLY A 570 -9.23 2.93 0.16
N THR A 571 -9.94 2.76 -0.97
CA THR A 571 -9.88 3.71 -2.11
C THR A 571 -10.30 5.14 -1.73
N PHE A 572 -11.28 5.29 -0.83
CA PHE A 572 -11.75 6.57 -0.31
C PHE A 572 -12.09 6.44 1.19
N THR A 573 -11.77 7.45 1.99
CA THR A 573 -12.15 7.56 3.40
C THR A 573 -12.92 8.85 3.62
N GLU A 574 -14.22 8.77 3.93
CA GLU A 574 -15.09 9.95 4.01
C GLU A 574 -14.50 11.08 4.88
N GLY A 575 -14.47 12.30 4.31
CA GLY A 575 -14.00 13.51 4.96
C GLY A 575 -12.47 13.65 5.04
N ALA A 576 -11.71 12.61 4.68
CA ALA A 576 -10.25 12.64 4.70
C ALA A 576 -9.70 13.62 3.66
N LYS A 577 -8.74 14.44 4.10
CA LYS A 577 -8.08 15.47 3.27
C LYS A 577 -6.58 15.39 3.45
N ALA A 578 -5.88 15.80 2.41
CA ALA A 578 -4.45 16.06 2.48
C ALA A 578 -4.09 17.27 1.63
N ILE A 579 -3.14 18.07 2.10
CA ILE A 579 -2.52 19.13 1.31
C ILE A 579 -1.01 18.95 1.34
N SER A 580 -0.37 19.07 0.18
CA SER A 580 1.08 19.07 0.05
C SER A 580 1.55 20.35 -0.60
N LEU A 581 2.52 21.01 0.00
CA LEU A 581 3.21 22.19 -0.53
C LEU A 581 4.64 21.79 -0.86
N GLY A 582 5.04 21.99 -2.11
CA GLY A 582 6.34 21.59 -2.63
C GLY A 582 7.08 22.74 -3.30
N LEU A 583 8.40 22.65 -3.28
CA LEU A 583 9.30 23.46 -4.09
C LEU A 583 10.38 22.55 -4.67
N ASP A 584 10.33 22.36 -5.98
CA ASP A 584 11.37 21.64 -6.71
C ASP A 584 12.31 22.64 -7.39
N ALA A 585 13.60 22.32 -7.42
CA ALA A 585 14.64 23.09 -8.07
C ALA A 585 15.44 22.17 -8.99
N GLU A 586 15.75 22.65 -10.19
CA GLU A 586 16.44 21.88 -11.22
C GLU A 586 17.54 22.73 -11.85
N TYR A 587 18.76 22.21 -11.90
CA TYR A 587 19.91 22.88 -12.49
C TYR A 587 20.52 22.03 -13.61
N GLN A 588 20.55 22.60 -14.82
CA GLN A 588 21.11 21.97 -16.03
C GLN A 588 20.52 20.57 -16.35
N ASN A 589 19.28 20.29 -15.94
CA ASN A 589 18.62 18.97 -16.05
C ASN A 589 19.43 17.81 -15.41
N THR A 590 20.44 18.14 -14.61
CA THR A 590 21.41 17.20 -14.05
C THR A 590 21.20 17.10 -12.54
N TYR A 591 21.11 18.24 -11.86
CA TYR A 591 20.96 18.30 -10.41
C TYR A 591 19.54 18.70 -10.05
N THR A 592 18.93 17.96 -9.12
CA THR A 592 17.59 18.24 -8.60
C THR A 592 17.63 18.43 -7.09
N ALA A 593 16.75 19.29 -6.59
CA ALA A 593 16.45 19.40 -5.17
C ALA A 593 14.94 19.53 -5.00
N SER A 594 14.38 18.86 -3.99
CA SER A 594 12.94 18.90 -3.71
C SER A 594 12.72 19.07 -2.21
N LEU A 595 11.92 20.05 -1.83
CA LEU A 595 11.45 20.27 -0.47
C LEU A 595 9.92 20.22 -0.47
N SER A 596 9.32 19.38 0.36
CA SER A 596 7.87 19.30 0.49
C SER A 596 7.40 19.14 1.93
N TYR A 597 6.22 19.69 2.21
CA TYR A 597 5.50 19.49 3.46
C TYR A 597 4.10 18.99 3.14
N THR A 598 3.68 17.90 3.79
CA THR A 598 2.35 17.31 3.64
C THR A 598 1.63 17.26 4.98
N ASP A 599 0.36 17.67 4.98
CA ASP A 599 -0.54 17.73 6.12
C ASP A 599 -1.79 16.88 5.84
N PHE A 600 -2.14 15.99 6.77
CA PHE A 600 -3.30 15.11 6.70
C PHE A 600 -4.32 15.51 7.77
N PHE A 601 -5.58 15.67 7.38
CA PHE A 601 -6.61 16.14 8.30
C PHE A 601 -8.02 15.75 7.84
N GLY A 602 -8.99 15.84 8.76
CA GLY A 602 -10.38 15.50 8.48
C GLY A 602 -10.65 14.00 8.33
N GLY A 603 -11.93 13.65 8.37
CA GLY A 603 -12.42 12.27 8.36
C GLY A 603 -12.34 11.63 9.74
N ASP A 604 -13.47 11.13 10.23
CA ASP A 604 -13.57 10.56 11.59
C ASP A 604 -12.87 9.19 11.73
N TYR A 605 -12.70 8.51 10.58
CA TYR A 605 -12.06 7.20 10.45
C TYR A 605 -10.75 7.27 9.66
N ASN A 606 -10.10 8.44 9.64
CA ASN A 606 -8.84 8.66 8.96
C ASN A 606 -7.65 8.33 9.88
N THR A 607 -6.90 7.30 9.54
CA THR A 607 -5.71 6.82 10.27
C THR A 607 -4.43 7.56 9.92
N LEU A 608 -4.48 8.53 9.00
CA LEU A 608 -3.30 9.31 8.57
C LEU A 608 -3.21 10.69 9.25
N ILE A 609 -4.18 11.07 10.08
CA ILE A 609 -4.30 12.43 10.65
C ILE A 609 -3.11 12.89 11.51
N ASP A 610 -2.21 11.99 11.91
CA ASP A 610 -1.01 12.29 12.68
C ASP A 610 0.29 11.99 11.91
N ARG A 611 0.18 11.77 10.60
CA ARG A 611 1.30 11.42 9.69
C ARG A 611 1.84 12.60 8.90
N ASP A 612 1.63 13.83 9.39
CA ASP A 612 2.17 15.04 8.76
C ASP A 612 3.70 14.93 8.66
N PHE A 613 4.28 15.31 7.53
CA PHE A 613 5.71 15.16 7.31
C PHE A 613 6.33 16.27 6.46
N LEU A 614 7.62 16.48 6.67
CA LEU A 614 8.50 17.27 5.81
C LEU A 614 9.46 16.31 5.10
N ALA A 615 9.69 16.49 3.80
CA ALA A 615 10.67 15.74 3.03
C ALA A 615 11.62 16.67 2.30
N LEU A 616 12.91 16.32 2.30
CA LEU A 616 13.96 17.00 1.54
C LEU A 616 14.75 15.95 0.77
N SER A 617 14.99 16.18 -0.52
CA SER A 617 15.82 15.31 -1.34
C SER A 617 16.68 16.08 -2.33
N PHE A 618 17.81 15.49 -2.68
CA PHE A 618 18.74 15.96 -3.70
C PHE A 618 19.06 14.80 -4.64
N GLY A 619 18.99 15.05 -5.94
CA GLY A 619 19.26 14.06 -6.98
C GLY A 619 20.31 14.53 -7.96
N VAL A 620 20.95 13.56 -8.61
CA VAL A 620 21.79 13.75 -9.78
C VAL A 620 21.43 12.70 -10.82
N ASN A 621 21.13 13.16 -12.03
CA ASN A 621 20.89 12.32 -13.19
C ASN A 621 22.07 12.46 -14.15
N PHE A 622 22.49 11.35 -14.73
CA PHE A 622 23.49 11.32 -15.76
C PHE A 622 23.19 10.26 -16.80
#